data_AF-A0A954JKZ2-F1
#
_entry.id   AF-A0A954JKZ2-F1
#
_cell.length_a   1.000
_cell.length_b   1.000
_cell.length_c   1.000
_cell.angle_alpha   90.00
_cell.angle_beta   90.00
_cell.angle_gamma   90.00
#
_symmetry.space_group_name_H-M   'P 1'
#
loop_
_entity.id
_entity.type
_entity.pdbx_description
1 polymer ?
#
loop_
_entity_poly.entity_id
_entity_poly.type
_entity_poly.pdbx_seq_one_letter_code
_entity_poly.pdbx_strand_id
1 'polypeptide(L)'
;MDFNRSDSPTLGVEIELALVDNDTAALNSACPALLAALGELPRGAVKPELMQCYIELNTGVCQTVGEAASELRGNLKTLQAAADAQNVSLLWSATHPFSSWHDQQVTENERYHGLVNLLQDTARQLITFGLHVHVGVDSGDKAVMICDRMLRHLPTLLAASC
;
A
#
# COMPACT_ATOMS: atom_id res chain seq x y z
N MET A 1 16.64 -16.53 -11.12
CA MET A 1 15.18 -16.36 -11.23
C MET A 1 14.88 -16.02 -12.68
N ASP A 2 13.86 -16.65 -13.25
CA ASP A 2 13.39 -16.35 -14.61
C ASP A 2 12.37 -15.21 -14.58
N PHE A 3 12.32 -14.41 -15.64
CA PHE A 3 11.38 -13.28 -15.74
C PHE A 3 9.97 -13.78 -16.06
N ASN A 4 8.97 -13.38 -15.24
CA ASN A 4 7.58 -13.75 -15.50
C ASN A 4 6.98 -12.85 -16.59
N ARG A 5 6.75 -13.44 -17.76
CA ARG A 5 6.32 -12.75 -18.98
C ARG A 5 4.83 -12.38 -18.95
N SER A 6 4.51 -11.15 -19.37
CA SER A 6 3.15 -10.72 -19.68
C SER A 6 3.04 -10.42 -21.18
N ASP A 7 2.23 -11.19 -21.92
CA ASP A 7 2.11 -11.06 -23.38
C ASP A 7 1.44 -9.76 -23.84
N SER A 8 0.79 -9.05 -22.94
CA SER A 8 0.18 -7.74 -23.19
C SER A 8 0.38 -6.83 -21.97
N PRO A 9 0.40 -5.50 -22.15
CA PRO A 9 0.49 -4.59 -21.01
C PRO A 9 -0.72 -4.73 -20.10
N THR A 10 -0.46 -5.15 -18.86
CA THR A 10 -1.46 -5.28 -17.80
C THR A 10 -1.12 -4.33 -16.66
N LEU A 11 -2.07 -4.10 -15.75
CA LEU A 11 -1.95 -3.19 -14.61
C LEU A 11 -2.24 -3.91 -13.30
N GLY A 12 -1.41 -3.68 -12.29
CA GLY A 12 -1.73 -3.94 -10.89
C GLY A 12 -1.57 -2.64 -10.11
N VAL A 13 -2.50 -2.32 -9.21
CA VAL A 13 -2.44 -1.08 -8.42
C VAL A 13 -2.50 -1.43 -6.94
N GLU A 14 -1.63 -0.80 -6.16
CA GLU A 14 -1.57 -0.92 -4.71
C GLU A 14 -1.66 0.48 -4.11
N ILE A 15 -2.50 0.66 -3.10
CA ILE A 15 -2.60 1.90 -2.33
C ILE A 15 -2.40 1.59 -0.85
N GLU A 16 -1.53 2.36 -0.21
CA GLU A 16 -1.35 2.29 1.24
C GLU A 16 -2.23 3.35 1.89
N LEU A 17 -3.02 2.93 2.87
CA LEU A 17 -3.99 3.77 3.57
C LEU A 17 -3.64 3.81 5.05
N ALA A 18 -3.42 5.01 5.56
CA ALA A 18 -3.21 5.22 6.98
C ALA A 18 -4.51 4.93 7.75
N LEU A 19 -4.37 4.24 8.88
CA LEU A 19 -5.44 3.97 9.82
C LEU A 19 -5.44 5.06 10.88
N VAL A 20 -6.55 5.79 10.98
CA VAL A 20 -6.65 6.99 11.81
C VAL A 20 -7.80 6.83 12.78
N ASP A 21 -7.57 7.15 14.05
CA ASP A 21 -8.64 7.20 15.06
C ASP A 21 -9.58 8.39 14.79
N ASN A 22 -10.89 8.15 14.76
CA ASN A 22 -11.87 9.19 14.38
C ASN A 22 -11.96 10.35 15.39
N ASP A 23 -11.69 10.11 16.67
CA ASP A 23 -11.87 11.10 17.72
C ASP A 23 -10.65 12.03 17.83
N THR A 24 -9.46 11.47 17.61
CA THR A 24 -8.18 12.18 17.78
C THR A 24 -7.53 12.58 16.46
N ALA A 25 -7.97 12.02 15.34
CA ALA A 25 -7.33 12.09 14.03
C ALA A 25 -5.86 11.61 14.05
N ALA A 26 -5.43 10.86 15.06
CA ALA A 26 -4.07 10.34 15.16
C ALA A 26 -3.97 8.96 14.48
N LEU A 27 -2.76 8.60 14.03
CA LEU A 27 -2.47 7.23 13.59
C LEU A 27 -2.85 6.21 14.67
N ASN A 28 -3.50 5.14 14.22
CA ASN A 28 -3.96 4.05 15.07
C ASN A 28 -3.38 2.72 14.55
N SER A 29 -2.67 1.99 15.41
CA SER A 29 -2.10 0.67 15.10
C SER A 29 -3.18 -0.44 15.07
N ALA A 30 -4.24 -0.23 14.27
CA ALA A 30 -5.43 -1.08 14.22
C ALA A 30 -5.35 -2.21 13.18
N CYS A 31 -4.28 -2.30 12.37
CA CYS A 31 -4.21 -3.25 11.25
C CYS A 31 -4.52 -4.71 11.65
N PRO A 32 -3.99 -5.27 12.77
CA PRO A 32 -4.33 -6.66 13.14
C PRO A 32 -5.81 -6.86 13.44
N ALA A 33 -6.43 -5.93 14.17
CA ALA A 33 -7.85 -5.99 14.51
C ALA A 33 -8.74 -5.78 13.26
N LEU A 34 -8.34 -4.88 12.36
CA LEU A 34 -8.98 -4.65 11.08
C LEU A 34 -8.96 -5.90 10.20
N LEU A 35 -7.81 -6.55 10.07
CA LEU A 35 -7.67 -7.79 9.30
C LEU A 35 -8.51 -8.94 9.88
N ALA A 36 -8.63 -9.02 11.21
CA ALA A 36 -9.44 -10.04 11.87
C ALA A 36 -10.95 -9.83 11.68
N ALA A 37 -11.39 -8.58 11.54
CA ALA A 37 -12.79 -8.21 11.33
C ALA A 37 -13.18 -8.10 9.83
N LEU A 38 -12.20 -8.18 8.93
CA LEU A 38 -12.39 -7.99 7.51
C LEU A 38 -13.30 -9.09 6.93
N GLY A 39 -14.32 -8.67 6.19
CA GLY A 39 -15.19 -9.59 5.45
C GLY A 39 -14.46 -10.29 4.31
N GLU A 40 -15.21 -11.02 3.47
CA GLU A 40 -14.64 -11.69 2.31
C GLU A 40 -14.14 -10.66 1.29
N LEU A 41 -12.84 -10.70 1.03
CA LEU A 41 -12.18 -10.02 -0.09
C LEU A 41 -11.36 -11.03 -0.89
N PRO A 42 -11.06 -10.73 -2.16
CA PRO A 42 -10.13 -11.55 -2.94
C PRO A 42 -8.81 -11.74 -2.16
N ARG A 43 -8.25 -12.94 -2.25
CA ARG A 43 -7.01 -13.27 -1.54
C ARG A 43 -5.90 -12.30 -1.97
N GLY A 44 -5.29 -11.63 -1.00
CA GLY A 44 -4.20 -10.68 -1.24
C GLY A 44 -4.65 -9.28 -1.69
N ALA A 45 -5.96 -9.01 -1.73
CA ALA A 45 -6.47 -7.66 -1.97
C ALA A 45 -6.19 -6.72 -0.81
N VAL A 46 -5.95 -7.24 0.40
CA VAL A 46 -5.56 -6.44 1.56
C VAL A 46 -4.37 -7.13 2.23
N LYS A 47 -3.33 -6.36 2.57
CA LYS A 47 -2.14 -6.87 3.25
C LYS A 47 -1.69 -5.96 4.39
N PRO A 48 -1.14 -6.53 5.47
CA PRO A 48 -0.43 -5.74 6.47
C PRO A 48 0.94 -5.32 5.92
N GLU A 49 1.34 -4.10 6.26
CA GLU A 49 2.66 -3.56 5.93
C GLU A 49 3.58 -3.50 7.15
N LEU A 50 4.75 -2.87 7.01
CA LEU A 50 5.77 -2.79 8.06
C LEU A 50 5.21 -2.30 9.41
N MET A 51 4.37 -1.26 9.40
CA MET A 51 3.71 -0.76 10.61
C MET A 51 2.23 -1.10 10.63
N GLN A 52 1.69 -1.27 11.83
CA GLN A 52 0.29 -1.59 12.07
C GLN A 52 -0.65 -0.39 11.88
N CYS A 53 -0.11 0.80 11.66
CA CYS A 53 -0.88 2.03 11.47
C CYS A 53 -1.29 2.32 10.02
N TYR A 54 -1.03 1.39 9.10
CA TYR A 54 -1.52 1.46 7.74
C TYR A 54 -1.74 0.07 7.16
N ILE A 55 -2.44 0.03 6.04
CA ILE A 55 -2.80 -1.20 5.35
C ILE A 55 -2.67 -0.98 3.85
N GLU A 56 -2.22 -2.01 3.14
CA GLU A 56 -2.11 -2.00 1.68
C GLU A 56 -3.38 -2.61 1.07
N LEU A 57 -3.97 -1.92 0.10
CA LEU A 57 -5.10 -2.40 -0.71
C LEU A 57 -4.63 -2.59 -2.15
N ASN A 58 -4.82 -3.80 -2.70
CA ASN A 58 -4.28 -4.21 -3.99
C ASN A 58 -5.41 -4.63 -4.93
N THR A 59 -5.20 -4.40 -6.22
CA THR A 59 -5.97 -5.07 -7.27
C THR A 59 -5.35 -6.41 -7.64
N GLY A 60 -6.11 -7.24 -8.34
CA GLY A 60 -5.57 -8.25 -9.23
C GLY A 60 -4.84 -7.67 -10.44
N VAL A 61 -4.62 -8.51 -11.44
CA VAL A 61 -4.05 -8.12 -12.74
C VAL A 61 -5.17 -7.66 -13.67
N CYS A 62 -5.23 -6.37 -13.93
CA CYS A 62 -6.24 -5.72 -14.76
C CYS A 62 -5.73 -5.45 -16.19
N GLN A 63 -6.64 -5.38 -17.15
CA GLN A 63 -6.36 -4.99 -18.54
C GLN A 63 -6.49 -3.49 -18.77
N THR A 64 -7.25 -2.79 -17.92
CA THR A 64 -7.53 -1.37 -18.08
C THR A 64 -7.50 -0.62 -16.75
N VAL A 65 -7.26 0.69 -16.81
CA VAL A 65 -7.37 1.58 -15.64
C VAL A 65 -8.79 1.57 -15.06
N GLY A 66 -9.81 1.46 -15.91
CA GLY A 66 -11.22 1.43 -15.47
C GLY A 66 -11.54 0.19 -14.64
N GLU A 67 -10.98 -0.96 -15.02
CA GLU A 67 -11.08 -2.21 -14.27
C GLU A 67 -10.39 -2.10 -12.91
N ALA A 68 -9.13 -1.66 -12.88
CA ALA A 68 -8.38 -1.45 -11.63
C ALA A 68 -9.11 -0.48 -10.69
N ALA A 69 -9.62 0.64 -11.22
CA ALA A 69 -10.38 1.62 -10.44
C ALA A 69 -11.70 1.05 -9.91
N SER A 70 -12.39 0.21 -10.69
CA SER A 70 -13.62 -0.45 -10.24
C SER A 70 -13.35 -1.44 -9.12
N GLU A 71 -12.28 -2.23 -9.25
CA GLU A 71 -11.88 -3.22 -8.26
C GLU A 71 -11.43 -2.55 -6.95
N LEU A 72 -10.55 -1.55 -7.02
CA LEU A 72 -10.13 -0.77 -5.84
C LEU A 72 -11.33 -0.17 -5.11
N ARG A 73 -12.30 0.42 -5.83
CA ARG A 73 -13.51 0.98 -5.20
C ARG A 73 -14.36 -0.08 -4.52
N GLY A 74 -14.44 -1.28 -5.10
CA GLY A 74 -15.15 -2.41 -4.50
C GLY A 74 -14.49 -2.83 -3.19
N ASN A 75 -13.19 -3.10 -3.24
CA ASN A 75 -12.42 -3.57 -2.08
C ASN A 75 -12.34 -2.49 -0.99
N LEU A 76 -12.19 -1.22 -1.37
CA LEU A 76 -12.16 -0.08 -0.44
C LEU A 76 -13.47 0.06 0.34
N LYS A 77 -14.63 -0.19 -0.27
CA LYS A 77 -15.92 -0.15 0.45
C LYS A 77 -15.99 -1.20 1.56
N THR A 78 -15.53 -2.42 1.27
CA THR A 78 -15.49 -3.50 2.26
C THR A 78 -14.51 -3.17 3.38
N LEU A 79 -13.33 -2.66 3.03
CA LEU A 79 -12.32 -2.23 4.01
C LEU A 79 -12.82 -1.08 4.90
N GLN A 80 -13.45 -0.07 4.30
CA GLN A 80 -14.01 1.07 5.02
C GLN A 80 -15.09 0.63 6.01
N ALA A 81 -16.00 -0.27 5.62
CA ALA A 81 -17.03 -0.78 6.52
C ALA A 81 -16.44 -1.51 7.75
N ALA A 82 -15.35 -2.26 7.56
CA ALA A 82 -14.64 -2.92 8.65
C ALA A 82 -13.89 -1.94 9.57
N ALA A 83 -13.37 -0.84 9.01
CA ALA A 83 -12.70 0.22 9.77
C ALA A 83 -13.69 1.07 10.57
N ASP A 84 -14.82 1.45 9.96
CA ASP A 84 -15.90 2.22 10.60
C ASP A 84 -16.46 1.50 11.83
N ALA A 85 -16.60 0.17 11.76
CA ALA A 85 -17.05 -0.66 12.88
C ALA A 85 -16.10 -0.63 14.10
N GLN A 86 -14.88 -0.13 13.91
CA GLN A 86 -13.83 -0.03 14.94
C GLN A 86 -13.46 1.42 15.28
N ASN A 87 -14.26 2.40 14.84
CA ASN A 87 -13.98 3.83 15.00
C ASN A 87 -12.66 4.28 14.34
N VAL A 88 -12.29 3.63 13.23
CA VAL A 88 -11.09 3.92 12.45
C VAL A 88 -11.48 4.47 11.08
N SER A 89 -10.86 5.57 10.66
CA SER A 89 -10.92 6.11 9.31
C SER A 89 -9.72 5.69 8.48
N LEU A 90 -9.93 5.61 7.16
CA LEU A 90 -8.87 5.41 6.18
C LEU A 90 -8.45 6.78 5.63
N LEU A 91 -7.17 7.10 5.74
CA LEU A 91 -6.59 8.33 5.19
C LEU A 91 -5.61 7.98 4.06
N TRP A 92 -5.82 8.57 2.88
CA TRP A 92 -4.85 8.54 1.79
C TRP A 92 -4.07 9.85 1.75
N SER A 93 -2.80 9.80 2.12
CA SER A 93 -1.85 10.92 2.15
C SER A 93 -0.45 10.33 2.04
N ALA A 94 0.56 11.07 1.59
CA ALA A 94 1.94 10.55 1.57
C ALA A 94 2.52 10.35 2.98
N THR A 95 2.12 11.20 3.93
CA THR A 95 2.56 11.18 5.34
C THR A 95 1.42 11.61 6.26
N HIS A 96 1.48 11.21 7.53
CA HIS A 96 0.55 11.71 8.54
C HIS A 96 1.05 13.05 9.12
N PRO A 97 0.18 14.06 9.32
CA PRO A 97 0.63 15.44 9.59
C PRO A 97 1.25 15.68 10.99
N PHE A 98 0.90 14.89 12.02
CA PHE A 98 1.36 15.18 13.39
C PHE A 98 1.72 13.95 14.25
N SER A 99 1.20 12.76 13.94
CA SER A 99 1.52 11.55 14.70
C SER A 99 3.01 11.20 14.61
N SER A 100 3.60 10.84 15.75
CA SER A 100 5.00 10.43 15.82
C SER A 100 5.16 8.98 15.40
N TRP A 101 6.28 8.70 14.74
CA TRP A 101 6.66 7.34 14.39
C TRP A 101 7.06 6.50 15.59
N HIS A 102 7.48 7.13 16.69
CA HIS A 102 7.86 6.44 17.93
C HIS A 102 6.68 5.70 18.57
N ASP A 103 5.46 6.18 18.33
CA ASP A 103 4.25 5.63 18.93
C ASP A 103 3.65 4.49 18.10
N GLN A 104 4.22 4.20 16.92
CA GLN A 104 3.69 3.19 16.01
C GLN A 104 4.29 1.81 16.25
N GLN A 105 3.47 0.79 16.05
CA GLN A 105 3.84 -0.60 16.27
C GLN A 105 4.25 -1.27 14.96
N VAL A 106 5.31 -2.07 15.02
CA VAL A 106 5.75 -2.90 13.90
C VAL A 106 4.80 -4.10 13.79
N THR A 107 4.41 -4.47 12.58
CA THR A 107 3.62 -5.68 12.34
C THR A 107 4.42 -6.92 12.73
N GLU A 108 3.77 -7.85 13.43
CA GLU A 108 4.37 -9.11 13.86
C GLU A 108 4.72 -10.01 12.66
N ASN A 109 5.97 -9.88 12.19
CA ASN A 109 6.50 -10.65 11.07
C ASN A 109 8.02 -10.73 11.18
N GLU A 110 8.59 -11.93 11.06
CA GLU A 110 10.03 -12.15 11.20
C GLU A 110 10.86 -11.32 10.21
N ARG A 111 10.39 -11.16 8.97
CA ARG A 111 11.05 -10.33 7.96
C ARG A 111 11.06 -8.85 8.37
N TYR A 112 9.94 -8.36 8.89
CA TYR A 112 9.81 -6.96 9.33
C TYR A 112 10.67 -6.68 10.56
N HIS A 113 10.70 -7.58 11.54
CA HIS A 113 11.62 -7.48 12.67
C HIS A 113 13.08 -7.53 12.24
N GLY A 114 13.44 -8.38 11.28
CA GLY A 114 14.78 -8.41 10.68
C GLY A 114 15.18 -7.07 10.06
N LEU A 115 14.26 -6.44 9.31
CA LEU A 115 14.49 -5.13 8.69
C LEU A 115 14.67 -4.03 9.74
N VAL A 116 13.81 -3.99 10.77
CA VAL A 116 13.91 -3.01 11.87
C VAL A 116 15.18 -3.23 12.69
N ASN A 117 15.59 -4.48 12.92
CA ASN A 117 16.84 -4.78 13.61
C ASN A 117 18.07 -4.36 12.79
N LEU A 118 18.00 -4.42 11.46
CA LEU A 118 19.11 -4.00 10.59
C LEU A 118 19.22 -2.47 10.49
N LEU A 119 18.09 -1.80 10.26
CA LEU A 119 18.06 -0.36 9.91
C LEU A 119 17.70 0.56 11.09
N GLN A 120 17.27 -0.03 12.21
CA GLN A 120 16.89 0.68 13.45
C GLN A 120 15.88 1.80 13.15
N ASP A 121 16.13 3.01 13.65
CA ASP A 121 15.23 4.16 13.51
C ASP A 121 14.96 4.55 12.06
N THR A 122 15.85 4.19 11.13
CA THR A 122 15.62 4.44 9.69
C THR A 122 14.40 3.67 9.19
N ALA A 123 14.26 2.40 9.59
CA ALA A 123 13.06 1.62 9.25
C ALA A 123 11.83 2.09 10.04
N ARG A 124 12.01 2.54 11.29
CA ARG A 124 10.90 3.03 12.12
C ARG A 124 10.27 4.32 11.59
N GLN A 125 11.06 5.15 10.90
CA GLN A 125 10.60 6.37 10.25
C GLN A 125 9.86 6.14 8.92
N LEU A 126 9.78 4.90 8.41
CA LEU A 126 9.07 4.57 7.18
C LEU A 126 7.54 4.53 7.39
N ILE A 127 7.01 5.66 7.83
CA ILE A 127 5.57 5.94 7.91
C ILE A 127 5.24 6.86 6.75
N THR A 128 5.23 6.24 5.59
CA THR A 128 4.88 6.85 4.32
C THR A 128 3.85 5.96 3.67
N PHE A 129 2.91 6.55 2.93
CA PHE A 129 1.84 5.79 2.28
C PHE A 129 1.87 6.09 0.78
N GLY A 130 2.10 5.04 -0.01
CA GLY A 130 2.33 5.10 -1.44
C GLY A 130 1.13 4.72 -2.31
N LEU A 131 1.27 5.07 -3.59
CA LEU A 131 0.53 4.49 -4.70
C LEU A 131 1.55 3.76 -5.57
N HIS A 132 1.39 2.45 -5.73
CA HIS A 132 2.22 1.63 -6.61
C HIS A 132 1.42 1.22 -7.84
N VAL A 133 2.02 1.37 -9.02
CA VAL A 133 1.44 0.93 -10.28
C VAL A 133 2.41 -0.03 -10.96
N HIS A 134 2.00 -1.28 -11.04
CA HIS A 134 2.71 -2.37 -11.69
C HIS A 134 2.25 -2.49 -13.13
N VAL A 135 3.20 -2.52 -14.07
CA VAL A 135 2.91 -2.68 -15.50
C VAL A 135 3.51 -3.98 -16.01
N GLY A 136 2.67 -4.89 -16.49
CA GLY A 136 3.11 -6.14 -17.12
C GLY A 136 3.83 -5.89 -18.43
N VAL A 137 4.95 -6.60 -18.66
CA VAL A 137 5.73 -6.54 -19.90
C VAL A 137 6.21 -7.92 -20.32
N ASP A 138 6.57 -8.06 -21.60
CA ASP A 138 6.87 -9.34 -22.24
C ASP A 138 8.32 -9.83 -22.07
N SER A 139 9.22 -8.98 -21.55
CA SER A 139 10.61 -9.37 -21.26
C SER A 139 11.27 -8.52 -20.16
N GLY A 140 12.28 -9.10 -19.52
CA GLY A 140 13.08 -8.42 -18.50
C GLY A 140 13.88 -7.24 -19.05
N ASP A 141 14.47 -7.37 -20.25
CA ASP A 141 15.20 -6.28 -20.91
C ASP A 141 14.29 -5.07 -21.13
N LYS A 142 13.04 -5.31 -21.54
CA LYS A 142 12.05 -4.25 -21.71
C LYS A 142 11.66 -3.60 -20.39
N ALA A 143 11.52 -4.39 -19.31
CA ALA A 143 11.28 -3.85 -17.97
C ALA A 143 12.39 -2.87 -17.56
N VAL A 144 13.66 -3.27 -17.72
CA VAL A 144 14.82 -2.43 -17.40
C VAL A 144 14.82 -1.15 -18.23
N MET A 145 14.59 -1.25 -19.54
CA MET A 145 14.52 -0.08 -20.44
C MET A 145 13.38 0.89 -20.06
N ILE A 146 12.24 0.37 -19.62
CA ILE A 146 11.12 1.21 -19.18
C ILE A 146 11.47 1.92 -17.87
N CYS A 147 12.03 1.20 -16.89
CA CYS A 147 12.48 1.80 -15.62
C CYS A 147 13.46 2.95 -15.86
N ASP A 148 14.49 2.74 -16.69
CA ASP A 148 15.46 3.78 -17.05
C ASP A 148 14.78 5.01 -17.67
N ARG A 149 13.84 4.80 -18.59
CA ARG A 149 13.11 5.89 -19.23
C ARG A 149 12.17 6.61 -18.27
N MET A 150 11.56 5.90 -17.32
CA MET A 150 10.65 6.45 -16.33
C MET A 150 11.35 7.38 -15.35
N LEU A 151 12.63 7.18 -15.05
CA LEU A 151 13.40 8.08 -14.17
C LEU A 151 13.37 9.54 -14.65
N ARG A 152 13.28 9.77 -15.97
CA ARG A 152 13.15 11.12 -16.55
C ARG A 152 11.81 11.80 -16.25
N HIS A 153 10.78 11.01 -15.92
CA HIS A 153 9.44 11.49 -15.60
C HIS A 153 9.16 11.51 -14.10
N LEU A 154 10.04 10.92 -13.27
CA LEU A 154 9.84 10.82 -11.84
C LEU A 154 9.58 12.18 -11.17
N PRO A 155 10.30 13.28 -11.46
CA PRO A 155 10.00 14.58 -10.86
C PRO A 155 8.60 15.10 -11.22
N THR A 156 8.15 14.87 -12.45
CA THR A 156 6.81 15.28 -12.90
C THR A 156 5.71 14.45 -12.24
N LEU A 157 5.92 13.14 -12.13
CA LEU A 157 4.97 12.26 -11.46
C LEU A 157 4.84 12.62 -9.98
N LEU A 158 5.97 12.82 -9.29
CA LEU A 158 5.99 13.26 -7.89
C LEU A 158 5.25 14.59 -7.71
N ALA A 159 5.55 15.59 -8.54
CA ALA A 159 4.88 16.90 -8.45
C ALA A 159 3.37 16.84 -8.74
N ALA A 160 2.91 15.90 -9.58
CA ALA A 160 1.50 15.71 -9.89
C ALA A 160 0.75 14.91 -8.81
N SER A 161 1.47 14.20 -7.94
CA SER A 161 0.91 13.36 -6.86
C SER A 161 1.15 13.93 -5.46
N CYS A 162 1.71 15.14 -5.33
CA CYS A 162 1.87 15.86 -4.07
C CYS A 162 0.56 16.40 -3.52
#